data_AF-A0A350YRA1-F1
#
_entry.id   AF-A0A350YRA1-F1
#
_cell.length_a   1.000
_cell.length_b   1.000
_cell.length_c   1.000
_cell.angle_alpha   90.00
_cell.angle_beta   90.00
_cell.angle_gamma   90.00
#
_symmetry.space_group_name_H-M   'P 1'
#
loop_
_entity.id
_entity.type
_entity.pdbx_description
1 polymer ?
#
loop_
_entity_poly.entity_id
_entity_poly.type
_entity_poly.pdbx_seq_one_letter_code
_entity_poly.pdbx_strand_id
1 'polypeptide(L)'
;MATKVKLRQKTISGKRFSLYLDFYPAIPHPENGNPTRREFLGMYLFDKPRNATDKQHNEETLKLARQIHANRENELNKPEIYTGFEKERIRIKELGEQSFIDYFNQLAGKRKGSNHDNWNSAYKYLEAFTKGNLRFSDLNEKFCVIV
;
A
#
# COMPACT_ATOMS: atom_id res chain seq x y z
N MET A 1 3.28 23.54 -2.55
CA MET A 1 2.18 23.77 -3.51
C MET A 1 1.34 22.51 -3.55
N ALA A 2 0.03 22.61 -3.37
CA ALA A 2 -0.88 21.47 -3.40
C ALA A 2 -1.00 20.90 -4.83
N THR A 3 -0.98 19.57 -4.96
CA THR A 3 -1.20 18.86 -6.23
C THR A 3 -2.68 18.85 -6.57
N LYS A 4 -3.06 19.48 -7.68
CA LYS A 4 -4.46 19.45 -8.14
C LYS A 4 -4.75 18.09 -8.75
N VAL A 5 -5.83 17.45 -8.28
CA VAL A 5 -6.30 16.17 -8.81
C VAL A 5 -7.65 16.38 -9.49
N LYS A 6 -7.79 15.97 -10.75
CA LYS A 6 -9.07 16.03 -11.49
C LYS A 6 -9.48 14.67 -12.03
N LEU A 7 -10.69 14.23 -11.73
CA LEU A 7 -11.31 13.11 -12.43
C LEU A 7 -11.68 13.53 -13.86
N ARG A 8 -11.15 12.82 -14.85
CA ARG A 8 -11.38 13.07 -16.27
C ARG A 8 -11.78 11.79 -16.98
N GLN A 9 -12.27 11.97 -18.21
CA GLN A 9 -12.69 10.90 -19.09
C GLN A 9 -11.94 10.98 -20.44
N LYS A 10 -11.64 9.83 -21.03
CA LYS A 10 -11.02 9.70 -22.34
C LYS A 10 -11.83 8.73 -23.19
N THR A 11 -12.19 9.11 -24.41
CA THR A 11 -12.86 8.21 -25.36
C THR A 11 -11.98 7.01 -25.64
N ILE A 12 -12.56 5.82 -25.56
CA ILE A 12 -11.95 4.54 -25.94
C ILE A 12 -12.83 3.82 -26.97
N SER A 13 -12.33 2.69 -27.48
CA SER A 13 -13.09 1.85 -28.41
C SER A 13 -14.41 1.36 -27.80
N GLY A 14 -15.37 1.01 -28.65
CA GLY A 14 -16.65 0.44 -28.21
C GLY A 14 -17.65 1.46 -27.64
N LYS A 15 -17.56 2.74 -28.00
CA LYS A 15 -18.46 3.83 -27.52
C LYS A 15 -18.47 3.93 -26.00
N ARG A 16 -17.26 3.94 -25.41
CA ARG A 16 -17.03 4.03 -23.98
C ARG A 16 -16.07 5.16 -23.65
N PHE A 17 -16.13 5.62 -22.42
CA PHE A 17 -15.16 6.54 -21.84
C PHE A 17 -14.39 5.84 -20.73
N SER A 18 -13.05 5.82 -20.80
CA SER A 18 -12.21 5.40 -19.68
C SER A 18 -12.03 6.56 -18.70
N LEU A 19 -12.11 6.27 -17.40
CA LEU A 19 -11.90 7.24 -16.33
C LEU A 19 -10.44 7.24 -15.87
N TYR A 20 -9.89 8.43 -15.64
CA TYR A 20 -8.53 8.62 -15.14
C TYR A 20 -8.42 9.87 -14.26
N LEU A 21 -7.43 9.89 -13.39
CA LEU A 21 -7.05 11.07 -12.62
C LEU A 21 -5.96 11.85 -13.37
N ASP A 22 -6.10 13.17 -13.42
CA ASP A 22 -5.16 14.11 -14.02
C ASP A 22 -4.52 14.95 -12.91
N PHE A 23 -3.19 14.95 -12.83
CA PHE A 23 -2.41 15.59 -11.78
C PHE A 23 -1.66 16.82 -12.29
N TYR A 24 -1.69 17.91 -11.51
CA TYR A 24 -0.88 19.09 -11.77
C TYR A 24 -0.33 19.70 -10.46
N PRO A 25 1.01 19.75 -10.25
CA PRO A 25 2.06 19.25 -11.13
C PRO A 25 2.08 17.71 -11.23
N ALA A 26 2.97 17.16 -12.06
CA ALA A 26 3.15 15.70 -12.17
C ALA A 26 3.59 15.09 -10.83
N ILE A 27 3.14 13.87 -10.55
CA ILE A 27 3.50 13.10 -9.36
C ILE A 27 4.40 11.91 -9.72
N PRO A 28 5.23 11.39 -8.81
CA PRO A 28 5.98 10.14 -9.05
C PRO A 28 5.04 8.96 -9.29
N HIS A 29 5.32 8.15 -10.31
CA HIS A 29 4.59 6.91 -10.56
C HIS A 29 4.95 5.85 -9.50
N PRO A 30 3.98 5.11 -8.95
CA PRO A 30 4.22 4.20 -7.83
C PRO A 30 5.20 3.06 -8.14
N GLU A 31 5.24 2.60 -9.40
CA GLU A 31 6.10 1.46 -9.79
C GLU A 31 7.54 1.84 -10.15
N ASN A 32 7.75 2.96 -10.86
CA ASN A 32 9.05 3.30 -11.44
C ASN A 32 9.59 4.66 -11.01
N GLY A 33 8.84 5.42 -10.19
CA GLY A 33 9.21 6.74 -9.69
C GLY A 33 9.21 7.86 -10.72
N ASN A 34 9.01 7.57 -12.01
CA ASN A 34 9.02 8.58 -13.06
C ASN A 34 7.82 9.52 -12.94
N PRO A 35 7.97 10.83 -13.25
CA PRO A 35 6.85 11.76 -13.20
C PRO A 35 5.70 11.35 -14.14
N THR A 36 4.50 11.23 -13.61
CA THR A 36 3.26 11.01 -14.36
C THR A 36 2.25 12.12 -14.08
N ARG A 37 1.48 12.48 -15.11
CA ARG A 37 0.31 13.35 -14.97
C ARG A 37 -1.00 12.58 -14.97
N ARG A 38 -0.99 11.26 -15.20
CA ARG A 38 -2.21 10.47 -15.38
C ARG A 38 -2.13 9.14 -14.67
N GLU A 39 -3.24 8.77 -14.03
CA GLU A 39 -3.47 7.46 -13.43
C GLU A 39 -4.83 6.95 -13.94
N PHE A 40 -4.81 5.89 -14.77
CA PHE A 40 -6.03 5.30 -15.33
C PHE A 40 -6.67 4.37 -14.31
N LEU A 41 -7.97 4.54 -14.08
CA LEU A 41 -8.67 3.83 -13.01
C LEU A 41 -9.14 2.41 -13.40
N GLY A 42 -8.91 1.99 -14.65
CA GLY A 42 -9.43 0.72 -15.18
C GLY A 42 -10.95 0.67 -15.34
N MET A 43 -11.66 1.75 -15.01
CA MET A 43 -13.11 1.87 -15.10
C MET A 43 -13.54 2.52 -16.42
N TYR A 44 -14.75 2.20 -16.85
CA TYR A 44 -15.36 2.81 -18.02
C TYR A 44 -16.84 3.16 -17.83
N LEU A 45 -17.26 4.20 -18.55
CA LEU A 45 -18.65 4.58 -18.73
C LEU A 45 -19.10 4.27 -20.15
N PHE A 46 -20.36 3.89 -20.34
CA PHE A 46 -20.99 3.88 -21.66
C PHE A 46 -21.26 5.32 -22.10
N ASP A 47 -20.83 5.68 -23.31
CA ASP A 47 -21.06 7.02 -23.90
C ASP A 47 -22.55 7.33 -24.03
N LYS A 48 -23.32 6.35 -24.52
CA LYS A 48 -24.78 6.41 -24.64
C LYS A 48 -25.40 5.16 -24.01
N PRO A 49 -25.70 5.18 -22.69
CA PRO A 49 -26.31 4.03 -22.01
C PRO A 49 -27.69 3.74 -22.60
N ARG A 50 -27.95 2.49 -22.99
CA ARG A 50 -29.13 2.12 -23.78
C ARG A 50 -30.30 1.62 -22.94
N ASN A 51 -30.00 0.97 -21.82
CA ASN A 51 -30.99 0.37 -20.93
C ASN A 51 -30.78 0.86 -19.47
N ALA A 52 -31.67 0.45 -18.57
CA ALA A 52 -31.58 0.81 -17.15
C ALA A 52 -30.28 0.30 -16.51
N THR A 53 -29.83 -0.89 -16.88
CA THR A 53 -28.59 -1.51 -16.39
C THR A 53 -27.35 -0.69 -16.76
N ASP A 54 -27.24 -0.19 -17.99
CA ASP A 54 -26.14 0.65 -18.45
C ASP A 54 -26.11 1.99 -17.69
N LYS A 55 -27.29 2.55 -17.40
CA LYS A 55 -27.41 3.78 -16.61
C LYS A 55 -26.96 3.55 -15.17
N GLN A 56 -27.45 2.48 -14.54
CA GLN A 56 -27.04 2.09 -13.19
C GLN A 56 -25.54 1.81 -13.11
N HIS A 57 -24.98 1.08 -14.08
CA HIS A 57 -23.54 0.84 -14.19
C HIS A 57 -22.75 2.15 -14.23
N ASN A 58 -23.17 3.11 -15.06
CA ASN A 58 -22.51 4.42 -15.15
C ASN A 58 -22.59 5.18 -13.83
N GLU A 59 -23.75 5.18 -13.16
CA GLU A 59 -23.96 5.85 -11.87
C GLU A 59 -23.06 5.27 -10.77
N GLU A 60 -23.05 3.95 -10.62
CA GLU A 60 -22.23 3.22 -9.64
C GLU A 60 -20.74 3.41 -9.92
N THR A 61 -20.34 3.28 -11.19
CA THR A 61 -18.95 3.49 -11.62
C THR A 61 -18.49 4.92 -11.34
N LEU A 62 -19.32 5.92 -11.63
CA LEU A 62 -18.97 7.31 -11.37
C LEU A 62 -18.93 7.62 -9.87
N LYS A 63 -19.81 7.01 -9.06
CA LYS A 63 -19.77 7.12 -7.60
C LYS A 63 -18.45 6.57 -7.05
N LEU A 64 -18.04 5.39 -7.50
CA LEU A 64 -16.77 4.79 -7.10
C LEU A 64 -15.57 5.65 -7.55
N ALA A 65 -15.59 6.15 -8.79
CA ALA A 65 -14.53 7.01 -9.31
C ALA A 65 -14.38 8.33 -8.53
N ARG A 66 -15.49 8.92 -8.06
CA ARG A 66 -15.45 10.09 -7.18
C ARG A 66 -14.85 9.77 -5.80
N GLN A 67 -15.15 8.59 -5.24
CA GLN A 67 -14.53 8.17 -3.98
C GLN A 67 -13.02 7.99 -4.14
N ILE A 68 -12.57 7.35 -5.23
CA ILE A 68 -11.13 7.21 -5.53
C ILE A 68 -10.48 8.58 -5.73
N HIS A 69 -11.13 9.49 -6.47
CA HIS A 69 -10.65 10.87 -6.65
C HIS A 69 -10.48 11.60 -5.31
N ALA A 70 -11.48 11.55 -4.43
CA ALA A 70 -11.43 12.19 -3.11
C ALA A 70 -10.31 11.59 -2.23
N ASN A 71 -10.15 10.26 -2.24
CA ASN A 71 -9.06 9.61 -1.51
C ASN A 71 -7.69 10.05 -2.04
N ARG A 72 -7.51 10.10 -3.36
CA ARG A 72 -6.25 10.51 -3.98
C ARG A 72 -5.93 11.99 -3.72
N GLU A 73 -6.95 12.85 -3.73
CA GLU A 73 -6.81 14.25 -3.39
C GLU A 73 -6.37 14.43 -1.93
N ASN A 74 -6.95 13.65 -1.01
CA ASN A 74 -6.52 13.62 0.39
C ASN A 74 -5.08 13.12 0.54
N GLU A 75 -4.69 12.05 -0.15
CA GLU A 75 -3.33 11.51 -0.09
C GLU A 75 -2.27 12.52 -0.53
N LEU A 76 -2.54 13.24 -1.63
CA LEU A 76 -1.57 14.16 -2.24
C LEU A 76 -1.55 15.54 -1.60
N ASN A 77 -2.64 15.94 -0.94
CA ASN A 77 -2.79 17.29 -0.38
C ASN A 77 -2.98 17.32 1.13
N LYS A 78 -2.87 16.19 1.82
CA LYS A 78 -2.96 16.17 3.28
C LYS A 78 -1.86 17.05 3.87
N PRO A 79 -2.21 18.12 4.61
CA PRO A 79 -1.24 19.06 5.16
C PRO A 79 -0.60 18.54 6.47
N GLU A 80 -0.19 17.27 6.52
CA GLU A 80 0.53 16.67 7.67
C GLU A 80 -0.22 16.54 9.01
N ILE A 81 -1.53 16.82 9.09
CA ILE A 81 -2.31 16.42 10.28
C ILE A 81 -2.71 14.95 10.13
N TYR A 82 -1.75 14.05 10.32
CA TYR A 82 -2.07 12.66 10.58
C TYR A 82 -2.86 12.60 11.87
N THR A 83 -4.06 12.05 11.82
CA THR A 83 -4.82 11.74 13.03
C THR A 83 -3.99 10.78 13.90
N GLY A 84 -4.23 10.74 15.22
CA GLY A 84 -3.51 9.82 16.10
C GLY A 84 -3.55 8.35 15.62
N PHE A 85 -4.68 7.96 15.04
CA PHE A 85 -4.87 6.65 14.40
C PHE A 85 -3.96 6.42 13.19
N GLU A 86 -3.78 7.41 12.32
CA GLU A 86 -2.93 7.29 11.13
C GLU A 86 -1.45 7.24 11.50
N LYS A 87 -1.03 8.03 12.51
CA LYS A 87 0.33 7.95 13.05
C LYS A 87 0.61 6.57 13.62
N GLU A 88 -0.34 5.98 14.33
CA GLU A 88 -0.17 4.64 14.88
C GLU A 88 -0.09 3.58 13.78
N ARG A 89 -0.88 3.70 12.70
CA ARG A 89 -0.77 2.79 11.55
C ARG A 89 0.58 2.89 10.83
N ILE A 90 1.10 4.10 10.64
CA ILE A 90 2.43 4.32 10.06
C ILE A 90 3.49 3.69 10.97
N ARG A 91 3.42 3.97 12.27
CA ARG A 91 4.33 3.40 13.27
C ARG A 91 4.32 1.87 13.27
N ILE A 92 3.14 1.24 13.26
CA ILE A 92 3.02 -0.23 13.22
C ILE A 92 3.65 -0.77 11.93
N LYS A 93 3.45 -0.11 10.78
CA LYS A 93 4.07 -0.52 9.53
C LYS A 93 5.59 -0.39 9.59
N GLU A 94 6.11 0.73 10.07
CA GLU A 94 7.55 0.95 10.24
C GLU A 94 8.19 -0.06 11.19
N LEU A 95 7.53 -0.38 12.30
CA LEU A 95 7.97 -1.44 13.23
C LEU A 95 7.91 -2.84 12.57
N GLY A 96 6.88 -3.10 11.77
CA GLY A 96 6.70 -4.35 11.04
C GLY A 96 7.82 -4.63 10.02
N GLU A 97 8.34 -3.58 9.37
CA GLU A 97 9.42 -3.70 8.38
C GLU A 97 10.81 -3.93 9.01
N GLN A 98 10.95 -3.80 10.34
CA GLN A 98 12.21 -4.07 11.02
C GLN A 98 12.58 -5.56 11.01
N SER A 99 13.87 -5.84 11.08
CA SER A 99 14.42 -7.20 11.13
C SER A 99 14.16 -7.86 12.48
N PHE A 100 13.39 -8.95 12.48
CA PHE A 100 13.22 -9.79 13.66
C PHE A 100 14.51 -10.54 14.01
N ILE A 101 15.34 -10.87 13.01
CA ILE A 101 16.62 -11.55 13.21
C ILE A 101 17.56 -10.69 14.05
N ASP A 102 17.69 -9.40 13.72
CA ASP A 102 18.53 -8.47 14.47
C ASP A 102 18.01 -8.28 15.89
N TYR A 103 16.69 -8.15 16.04
CA TYR A 103 16.04 -8.07 17.35
C TYR A 103 16.33 -9.31 18.20
N PHE A 104 16.20 -10.51 17.63
CA PHE A 104 16.46 -11.76 18.33
C PHE A 104 17.93 -11.87 18.75
N ASN A 105 18.87 -11.48 17.87
CA ASN A 105 20.30 -11.46 18.18
C ASN A 105 20.61 -10.54 19.37
N GLN A 106 20.04 -9.32 19.37
CA GLN A 106 20.18 -8.39 20.47
C GLN A 106 19.62 -8.95 21.79
N LEU A 107 18.53 -9.71 21.76
CA LEU A 107 18.00 -10.40 22.94
C LEU A 107 18.90 -11.52 23.41
N ALA A 108 19.46 -12.32 22.50
CA ALA A 108 20.40 -13.39 22.82
C ALA A 108 21.67 -12.83 23.49
N GLY A 109 22.20 -11.72 22.99
CA GLY A 109 23.37 -11.02 23.56
C GLY A 109 23.16 -10.47 24.97
N LYS A 110 21.91 -10.26 25.41
CA LYS A 110 21.59 -9.82 26.79
C LYS A 110 21.57 -10.97 27.80
N ARG A 111 21.60 -12.23 27.35
CA ARG A 111 21.60 -13.42 28.23
C ARG A 111 23.00 -13.70 28.77
N LYS A 112 23.09 -14.51 29.83
CA LYS A 112 24.35 -14.87 30.49
C LYS A 112 24.39 -16.37 30.81
N GLY A 113 25.60 -16.93 30.90
CA GLY A 113 25.83 -18.34 31.24
C GLY A 113 25.20 -19.30 30.23
N SER A 114 24.80 -20.49 30.67
CA SER A 114 24.19 -21.52 29.82
C SER A 114 22.93 -21.06 29.06
N ASN A 115 22.23 -20.06 29.59
CA ASN A 115 21.08 -19.47 28.89
C ASN A 115 21.52 -18.66 27.66
N HIS A 116 22.71 -18.04 27.68
CA HIS A 116 23.26 -17.38 26.50
C HIS A 116 23.57 -18.37 25.38
N ASP A 117 24.17 -19.53 25.71
CA ASP A 117 24.53 -20.55 24.73
C ASP A 117 23.30 -21.15 24.04
N ASN A 118 22.23 -21.38 24.81
CA ASN A 118 20.95 -21.85 24.27
C ASN A 118 20.33 -20.82 23.31
N TRP A 119 20.30 -19.54 23.70
CA TRP A 119 19.75 -18.48 22.85
C TRP A 119 20.58 -18.25 21.58
N ASN A 120 21.91 -18.32 21.67
CA ASN A 120 22.79 -18.24 20.50
C ASN A 120 22.57 -19.41 19.55
N SER A 121 22.37 -20.62 20.08
CA SER A 121 22.07 -21.79 19.26
C SER A 121 20.74 -21.62 18.53
N ALA A 122 19.69 -21.18 19.25
CA ALA A 122 18.39 -20.88 18.65
C ALA A 122 18.48 -19.79 17.57
N TYR A 123 19.26 -18.72 17.82
CA TYR A 123 19.53 -17.66 16.84
C TYR A 123 20.13 -18.24 15.54
N LYS A 124 21.18 -19.08 15.65
CA LYS A 124 21.82 -19.69 14.47
C LYS A 124 20.84 -20.53 13.64
N TYR A 125 19.98 -21.31 14.29
CA TYR A 125 18.95 -22.08 13.57
C TYR A 125 17.92 -21.17 12.89
N LEU A 126 17.47 -20.12 13.58
CA LEU A 126 16.52 -19.15 13.03
C LEU A 126 17.10 -18.39 11.83
N GLU A 127 18.34 -17.90 11.96
CA GLU A 127 19.06 -17.21 10.88
C GLU A 127 19.26 -18.12 9.67
N ALA A 128 19.65 -19.39 9.89
CA ALA A 128 19.81 -20.36 8.81
C ALA A 128 18.48 -20.67 8.09
N PHE A 129 17.40 -20.88 8.85
CA PHE A 129 16.07 -21.17 8.30
C PHE A 129 15.50 -20.01 7.47
N THR A 130 15.66 -18.79 7.97
CA THR A 130 15.16 -17.56 7.33
C THR A 130 16.14 -16.98 6.31
N LYS A 131 17.33 -17.57 6.18
CA LYS A 131 18.45 -17.03 5.38
C LYS A 131 18.79 -15.59 5.77
N GLY A 132 18.70 -15.28 7.06
CA GLY A 132 18.94 -13.95 7.63
C GLY A 132 17.85 -12.91 7.30
N ASN A 133 16.71 -13.32 6.74
CA ASN A 133 15.64 -12.40 6.36
C ASN A 133 14.30 -12.82 6.96
N LEU A 134 13.93 -12.15 8.05
CA LEU A 134 12.61 -12.25 8.65
C LEU A 134 12.23 -10.88 9.22
N ARG A 135 11.17 -10.28 8.69
CA ARG A 135 10.60 -9.05 9.23
C ARG A 135 9.56 -9.36 10.29
N PHE A 136 9.31 -8.42 11.20
CA PHE A 136 8.20 -8.54 12.15
C PHE A 136 6.84 -8.73 11.46
N SER A 137 6.62 -8.09 10.30
CA SER A 137 5.41 -8.26 9.50
C SER A 137 5.20 -9.67 8.97
N ASP A 138 6.29 -10.41 8.77
CA ASP A 138 6.28 -11.74 8.15
C ASP A 138 6.18 -12.85 9.22
N LEU A 139 6.46 -12.52 10.48
CA LEU A 139 6.30 -13.41 11.63
C LEU A 139 4.82 -13.49 12.05
N ASN A 140 4.14 -14.54 11.59
CA ASN A 140 2.74 -14.80 11.90
C ASN A 140 2.49 -16.30 12.14
N GLU A 141 1.26 -16.67 12.49
CA GLU A 141 0.89 -18.07 12.78
C GLU A 141 1.26 -19.03 11.65
N LYS A 142 1.07 -18.63 10.38
CA LYS A 142 1.42 -19.49 9.24
C LYS A 142 2.92 -19.72 9.15
N PHE A 143 3.73 -18.69 9.40
CA PHE A 143 5.18 -18.82 9.47
C PHE A 143 5.59 -19.83 10.55
N CYS A 144 4.96 -19.76 11.73
CA CYS A 144 5.28 -20.63 12.87
C CYS A 144 4.83 -22.10 12.71
N VAL A 145 3.94 -22.41 11.77
CA VAL A 145 3.44 -23.78 11.53
C VAL A 145 4.29 -24.56 10.51
N ILE A 146 5.16 -23.87 9.75
CA ILE A 146 6.03 -24.49 8.74
C ILE A 146 7.37 -25.01 9.34
N VAL A 147 7.52 -24.93 10.67
CA VAL A 147 8.70 -25.40 11.42
C VAL A 147 8.61 -26.87 11.77
#